data_AF-X1BU80-F1
#
_entry.id   AF-X1BU80-F1
#
_cell.length_a   1.000
_cell.length_b   1.000
_cell.length_c   1.000
_cell.angle_alpha   90.00
_cell.angle_beta   90.00
_cell.angle_gamma   90.00
#
_symmetry.space_group_name_H-M   'P 1'
#
loop_
_entity.id
_entity.type
_entity.pdbx_description
1 polymer ?
#
loop_
_entity_poly.entity_id
_entity_poly.type
_entity_poly.pdbx_seq_one_letter_code
_entity_poly.pdbx_strand_id
1 'polypeptide(L)'
;MAKKNVLMLIGGRFHPFEACAEIFKDFIEATGRYHVTVTEDRNKLKARAIKNYDAVAVYTTDGVLTHDQLSGLLGFVRGGGAFIGLHCATASWQRNSAYIDMIGGVFAGHGPILEFPVTVLPSDGYITDRLLE
;
A
#
# COMPACT_ATOMS: atom_id res chain seq x y z
N MET A 1 6.32 -23.80 2.29
CA MET A 1 5.45 -22.89 3.07
C MET A 1 4.32 -22.42 2.18
N ALA A 2 3.13 -22.17 2.73
CA ALA A 2 2.03 -21.59 1.94
C ALA A 2 2.39 -20.16 1.48
N LYS A 3 1.97 -19.79 0.27
CA LYS A 3 2.15 -18.43 -0.25
C LYS A 3 1.37 -17.43 0.60
N LYS A 4 1.92 -16.23 0.76
CA LYS A 4 1.28 -15.11 1.44
C LYS A 4 0.44 -14.28 0.46
N ASN A 5 -0.77 -13.92 0.86
CA ASN A 5 -1.72 -13.20 0.01
C ASN A 5 -1.59 -11.69 0.20
N VAL A 6 -1.40 -10.95 -0.88
CA VAL A 6 -1.29 -9.49 -0.89
C VAL A 6 -2.46 -8.91 -1.66
N LEU A 7 -3.21 -8.01 -1.03
CA LEU A 7 -4.18 -7.16 -1.72
C LEU A 7 -3.46 -5.90 -2.19
N MET A 8 -3.42 -5.66 -3.50
CA MET A 8 -3.00 -4.37 -4.05
C MET A 8 -4.24 -3.60 -4.49
N LEU A 9 -4.57 -2.55 -3.75
CA LEU A 9 -5.66 -1.65 -4.08
C LEU A 9 -5.12 -0.52 -4.97
N ILE A 10 -5.73 -0.38 -6.14
CA ILE A 10 -5.41 0.66 -7.11
C ILE A 10 -6.61 1.58 -7.36
N GLY A 11 -6.38 2.72 -8.01
CA GLY A 11 -7.42 3.62 -8.50
C GLY A 11 -7.25 5.07 -8.08
N GLY A 12 -7.68 5.98 -8.95
CA GLY A 12 -7.49 7.42 -8.80
C GLY A 12 -7.46 8.08 -10.18
N ARG A 13 -6.80 9.25 -10.30
CA ARG A 13 -6.85 10.07 -11.53
C ARG A 13 -5.51 10.38 -12.20
N PHE A 14 -4.40 10.33 -11.46
CA PHE A 14 -3.15 10.99 -11.89
C PHE A 14 -2.00 10.05 -12.25
N HIS A 15 -2.20 8.74 -12.11
CA HIS A 15 -1.12 7.76 -12.22
C HIS A 15 -1.49 6.61 -13.18
N PRO A 16 -0.49 5.94 -13.78
CA PRO A 16 -0.71 4.73 -14.58
C PRO A 16 -0.93 3.53 -13.65
N PHE A 17 -2.12 3.45 -13.04
CA PHE A 17 -2.44 2.51 -11.97
C PHE A 17 -2.21 1.04 -12.34
N GLU A 18 -2.73 0.63 -13.50
CA GLU A 18 -2.68 -0.75 -13.98
C GLU A 18 -1.25 -1.16 -14.31
N ALA A 19 -0.52 -0.34 -15.07
CA ALA A 19 0.85 -0.65 -15.49
C ALA A 19 1.80 -0.77 -14.28
N CYS A 20 1.71 0.15 -13.30
CA CYS A 20 2.50 0.04 -12.08
C CYS A 20 2.07 -1.15 -11.20
N ALA A 21 0.80 -1.55 -11.24
CA ALA A 21 0.32 -2.72 -10.51
C ALA A 21 0.81 -4.03 -11.13
N GLU A 22 0.90 -4.10 -12.45
CA GLU A 22 1.54 -5.21 -13.15
C GLU A 22 3.02 -5.32 -12.75
N ILE A 23 3.77 -4.20 -12.78
CA ILE A 23 5.17 -4.18 -12.35
C ILE A 23 5.32 -4.67 -10.90
N PHE A 24 4.48 -4.17 -9.98
CA PHE A 24 4.49 -4.60 -8.58
C PHE A 24 4.17 -6.09 -8.46
N LYS A 25 3.10 -6.55 -9.13
CA LYS A 25 2.66 -7.94 -9.09
C LYS A 25 3.74 -8.88 -9.59
N ASP A 26 4.31 -8.60 -10.76
CA ASP A 26 5.34 -9.42 -11.38
C ASP A 26 6.57 -9.52 -10.49
N PHE A 27 7.05 -8.39 -9.95
CA PHE A 27 8.20 -8.35 -9.06
C PHE A 27 7.99 -9.17 -7.79
N ILE A 28 6.83 -9.01 -7.14
CA ILE A 28 6.52 -9.68 -5.87
C ILE A 28 6.25 -11.19 -6.08
N GLU A 29 5.50 -11.56 -7.12
CA GLU A 29 5.19 -12.96 -7.41
C GLU A 29 6.39 -13.75 -7.95
N ALA A 30 7.34 -13.10 -8.64
CA ALA A 30 8.59 -13.72 -9.11
C ALA A 30 9.44 -14.31 -7.97
N THR A 31 9.25 -13.83 -6.73
CA THR A 31 9.91 -14.41 -5.56
C THR A 31 9.39 -15.80 -5.18
N GLY A 32 8.26 -16.24 -5.75
CA GLY A 32 7.62 -17.52 -5.46
C GLY A 32 6.91 -17.59 -4.10
N ARG A 33 7.01 -16.54 -3.26
CA ARG A 33 6.51 -16.52 -1.88
C ARG A 33 5.13 -15.89 -1.71
N TYR A 34 4.70 -15.10 -2.69
CA TYR A 34 3.51 -14.26 -2.58
C TYR A 34 2.52 -14.53 -3.72
N HIS A 35 1.27 -14.16 -3.48
CA HIS A 35 0.23 -14.04 -4.49
C HIS A 35 -0.42 -12.66 -4.36
N VAL A 36 -0.50 -11.90 -5.45
CA VAL A 36 -1.01 -10.54 -5.47
C VAL A 36 -2.36 -10.49 -6.19
N THR A 37 -3.38 -10.03 -5.47
CA THR A 37 -4.69 -9.65 -6.04
C THR A 37 -4.71 -8.14 -6.26
N VAL A 38 -4.69 -7.72 -7.52
CA VAL A 38 -4.86 -6.31 -7.91
C VAL A 38 -6.35 -6.01 -8.08
N THR A 39 -6.84 -4.89 -7.55
CA THR A 39 -8.24 -4.50 -7.70
C THR A 39 -8.49 -3.01 -7.41
N GLU A 40 -9.57 -2.47 -7.96
CA GLU A 40 -10.16 -1.19 -7.54
C GLU A 40 -11.30 -1.35 -6.52
N ASP A 41 -11.75 -2.59 -6.26
CA ASP A 41 -12.88 -2.86 -5.37
C ASP A 41 -12.50 -2.67 -3.89
N ARG A 42 -12.85 -1.49 -3.38
CA ARG A 42 -12.66 -1.12 -1.97
C ARG A 42 -13.43 -2.00 -1.00
N ASN A 43 -14.41 -2.80 -1.44
CA ASN A 43 -15.07 -3.76 -0.56
C ASN A 43 -14.14 -4.88 -0.08
N LYS A 44 -12.98 -5.08 -0.73
CA LYS A 44 -11.92 -5.95 -0.20
C LYS A 44 -11.34 -5.47 1.12
N LEU A 45 -11.50 -4.19 1.46
CA LEU A 45 -11.06 -3.64 2.75
C LEU A 45 -12.00 -3.98 3.91
N LYS A 46 -13.23 -4.43 3.65
CA LYS A 46 -14.18 -4.78 4.71
C LYS A 46 -13.71 -6.03 5.47
N ALA A 47 -13.97 -6.08 6.78
CA ALA A 47 -13.48 -7.11 7.69
C ALA A 47 -13.58 -8.57 7.18
N ARG A 48 -14.71 -8.94 6.56
CA ARG A 48 -14.91 -10.31 6.03
C ARG A 48 -14.01 -10.63 4.84
N ALA A 49 -13.69 -9.64 4.00
CA ALA A 49 -12.89 -9.83 2.80
C ALA A 49 -11.39 -9.66 3.09
N ILE A 50 -11.03 -8.63 3.89
CA ILE A 50 -9.64 -8.27 4.16
C ILE A 50 -8.88 -9.37 4.93
N LYS A 51 -9.58 -10.17 5.74
CA LYS A 51 -8.99 -11.29 6.50
C LYS A 51 -8.37 -12.40 5.63
N ASN A 52 -8.64 -12.41 4.33
CA ASN A 52 -8.07 -13.39 3.39
C ASN A 52 -6.65 -13.00 2.91
N TYR A 53 -6.18 -11.81 3.31
CA TYR A 53 -4.89 -11.25 2.92
C TYR A 53 -3.97 -11.16 4.14
N ASP A 54 -2.67 -11.34 3.91
CA ASP A 54 -1.61 -11.11 4.89
C ASP A 54 -1.09 -9.67 4.84
N ALA A 55 -1.22 -9.00 3.69
CA ALA A 55 -0.81 -7.62 3.48
C ALA A 55 -1.78 -6.84 2.57
N VAL A 56 -1.85 -5.52 2.78
CA VAL A 56 -2.55 -4.57 1.93
C VAL A 56 -1.56 -3.51 1.43
N ALA A 57 -1.33 -3.50 0.12
CA ALA A 57 -0.63 -2.45 -0.59
C ALA A 57 -1.64 -1.44 -1.15
N VAL A 58 -1.42 -0.15 -0.88
CA VAL A 58 -2.27 0.93 -1.38
C VAL A 58 -1.48 1.76 -2.38
N TYR A 59 -1.96 1.79 -3.62
CA TYR A 59 -1.50 2.67 -4.69
C TYR A 59 -2.72 3.37 -5.29
N THR A 60 -3.30 4.26 -4.51
CA THR A 60 -4.52 4.99 -4.88
C THR A 60 -4.31 6.49 -4.78
N THR A 61 -5.23 7.27 -5.31
CA THR A 61 -5.28 8.72 -5.07
C THR A 61 -6.72 9.15 -4.88
N ASP A 62 -6.95 10.18 -4.06
CA ASP A 62 -8.27 10.73 -3.76
C ASP A 62 -9.24 9.70 -3.13
N GLY A 63 -10.53 10.03 -3.17
CA GLY A 63 -11.63 9.16 -2.78
C GLY A 63 -12.04 9.24 -1.32
N VAL A 64 -13.09 8.51 -0.99
CA VAL A 64 -13.62 8.35 0.37
C VAL A 64 -13.82 6.85 0.62
N LEU A 65 -13.49 6.39 1.81
CA LEU A 65 -13.87 5.07 2.30
C LEU A 65 -15.20 5.16 3.04
N THR A 66 -16.05 4.13 2.88
CA THR A 66 -17.17 3.98 3.80
C THR A 66 -16.67 3.64 5.20
N HIS A 67 -17.53 3.81 6.21
CA HIS A 67 -17.19 3.45 7.59
C HIS A 67 -16.68 2.00 7.71
N ASP A 68 -17.37 1.04 7.06
CA ASP A 68 -16.98 -0.38 7.08
C ASP A 68 -15.62 -0.65 6.42
N GLN A 69 -15.31 0.07 5.33
CA GLN A 69 -14.03 -0.08 4.62
C GLN A 69 -12.88 0.48 5.46
N LEU A 70 -13.07 1.66 6.05
CA LEU A 70 -12.09 2.29 6.92
C LEU A 70 -11.87 1.46 8.19
N SER A 71 -12.96 1.07 8.86
CA SER A 71 -12.91 0.24 10.06
C SER A 71 -12.23 -1.12 9.79
N GLY A 72 -12.55 -1.75 8.65
CA GLY A 72 -11.89 -2.98 8.23
C GLY A 72 -10.38 -2.84 8.01
N LEU A 73 -9.95 -1.78 7.31
CA LEU A 73 -8.52 -1.50 7.11
C LEU A 73 -7.79 -1.21 8.43
N LEU A 74 -8.32 -0.31 9.26
CA LEU A 74 -7.70 0.04 10.54
C LEU A 74 -7.67 -1.16 11.50
N GLY A 75 -8.74 -1.96 11.53
CA GLY A 75 -8.82 -3.18 12.33
C GLY A 75 -7.81 -4.24 11.86
N PHE A 76 -7.63 -4.39 10.55
CA PHE A 76 -6.62 -5.28 9.98
C PHE A 76 -5.20 -4.89 10.42
N VAL A 77 -4.82 -3.61 10.31
CA VAL A 77 -3.49 -3.13 10.72
C VAL A 77 -3.29 -3.28 12.23
N ARG A 78 -4.27 -2.87 13.05
CA ARG A 78 -4.22 -3.06 14.50
C ARG A 78 -4.13 -4.53 14.91
N GLY A 79 -4.70 -5.43 14.11
CA GLY A 79 -4.63 -6.88 14.28
C GLY A 79 -3.32 -7.52 13.81
N GLY A 80 -2.34 -6.73 13.37
CA GLY A 80 -1.03 -7.21 12.90
C GLY A 80 -0.95 -7.48 11.39
N GLY A 81 -1.96 -7.11 10.63
CA GLY A 81 -1.92 -7.14 9.17
C GLY A 81 -0.94 -6.11 8.59
N ALA A 82 -0.17 -6.49 7.58
CA ALA A 82 0.85 -5.62 7.01
C ALA A 82 0.25 -4.54 6.10
N PHE A 83 0.64 -3.28 6.27
CA PHE A 83 0.24 -2.17 5.41
C PHE A 83 1.44 -1.63 4.62
N ILE A 84 1.26 -1.40 3.33
CA ILE A 84 2.29 -0.88 2.42
C ILE A 84 1.71 0.30 1.66
N GLY A 85 2.12 1.53 2.02
CA GLY A 85 1.78 2.73 1.26
C GLY A 85 2.76 2.93 0.11
N LEU A 86 2.26 3.00 -1.12
CA LEU A 86 3.09 3.21 -2.31
C LEU A 86 2.78 4.57 -2.92
N HIS A 87 3.82 5.38 -3.14
CA HIS A 87 3.78 6.64 -3.89
C HIS A 87 2.64 7.58 -3.44
N CYS A 88 1.53 7.61 -4.17
CA CYS A 88 0.40 8.50 -3.96
C CYS A 88 -0.55 8.09 -2.83
N ALA A 89 -0.25 7.02 -2.07
CA ALA A 89 -1.07 6.57 -0.95
C ALA A 89 -1.34 7.66 0.11
N THR A 90 -0.39 8.57 0.37
CA THR A 90 -0.59 9.72 1.28
C THR A 90 -1.51 10.81 0.71
N ALA A 91 -1.85 10.71 -0.58
CA ALA A 91 -2.89 11.50 -1.25
C ALA A 91 -4.25 10.79 -1.28
N SER A 92 -4.38 9.61 -0.66
CA SER A 92 -5.64 8.88 -0.55
C SER A 92 -6.42 9.28 0.68
N TRP A 93 -7.75 9.31 0.54
CA TRP A 93 -8.69 9.41 1.67
C TRP A 93 -8.38 10.51 2.69
N GLN A 94 -7.82 11.65 2.24
CA GLN A 94 -7.26 12.72 3.06
C GLN A 94 -8.26 13.41 4.03
N ARG A 95 -9.55 13.05 3.96
CA ARG A 95 -10.57 13.51 4.92
C ARG A 95 -10.71 12.62 6.16
N ASN A 96 -9.99 11.50 6.22
CA ASN A 96 -10.06 10.55 7.32
C ASN A 96 -8.80 10.67 8.20
N SER A 97 -8.93 11.37 9.35
CA SER A 97 -7.83 11.52 10.30
C SER A 97 -7.24 10.18 10.73
N ALA A 98 -8.07 9.17 11.00
CA ALA A 98 -7.60 7.85 11.41
C ALA A 98 -6.75 7.14 10.34
N TYR A 99 -6.99 7.40 9.04
CA TYR A 99 -6.13 6.89 7.98
C TYR A 99 -4.80 7.66 7.94
N ILE A 100 -4.85 8.98 8.08
CA ILE A 100 -3.67 9.85 8.14
C ILE A 100 -2.77 9.44 9.31
N ASP A 101 -3.35 9.20 10.48
CA ASP A 101 -2.63 8.75 11.68
C ASP A 101 -1.97 7.38 11.45
N MET A 102 -2.63 6.47 10.71
CA MET A 102 -2.08 5.15 10.40
C MET A 102 -0.95 5.20 9.38
N ILE A 103 -1.09 5.99 8.30
CA ILE A 103 -0.07 6.09 7.24
C ILE A 103 1.08 7.04 7.62
N GLY A 104 0.86 7.95 8.58
CA GLY A 104 1.87 8.84 9.13
C GLY A 104 2.11 10.13 8.33
N GLY A 105 1.26 10.49 7.38
CA GLY A 105 1.44 11.73 6.60
C GLY A 105 0.33 12.04 5.61
N VAL A 106 0.32 13.29 5.14
CA VAL A 106 -0.60 13.78 4.10
C VAL A 106 0.20 14.39 2.95
N PHE A 107 -0.19 14.09 1.73
CA PHE A 107 0.43 14.68 0.55
C PHE A 107 0.28 16.20 0.54
N ALA A 108 1.41 16.91 0.46
CA ALA A 108 1.45 18.37 0.35
C ALA A 108 1.68 18.84 -1.10
N GLY A 109 2.50 18.12 -1.86
CA GLY A 109 2.92 18.49 -3.21
C GLY A 109 4.29 17.89 -3.56
N HIS A 110 4.69 18.03 -4.82
CA HIS A 110 6.05 17.70 -5.27
C HIS A 110 6.47 18.60 -6.45
N GLY A 111 7.78 18.72 -6.67
CA GLY A 111 8.36 19.39 -7.84
C GLY A 111 8.26 18.55 -9.13
N PRO A 112 8.91 18.95 -10.23
CA PRO A 112 8.93 18.15 -11.45
C PRO A 112 9.58 16.78 -11.22
N ILE A 113 9.37 15.84 -12.15
CA ILE A 113 10.06 14.54 -12.14
C ILE A 113 11.54 14.77 -12.45
N LEU A 114 12.43 14.27 -11.59
CA LEU A 114 13.88 14.30 -11.79
C LEU A 114 14.55 13.13 -11.05
N GLU A 115 15.78 12.82 -11.45
CA GLU A 115 16.66 11.93 -10.70
C GLU A 115 17.25 12.66 -9.50
N PHE A 116 17.21 12.01 -8.33
CA PHE A 116 17.82 12.54 -7.12
C PHE A 116 18.54 11.42 -6.36
N PRO A 117 19.63 11.73 -5.63
CA PRO A 117 20.31 10.74 -4.83
C PRO A 117 19.43 10.31 -3.65
N VAL A 118 19.40 9.00 -3.39
CA VAL A 118 18.81 8.43 -2.19
C VAL A 118 19.94 8.02 -1.26
N THR A 119 19.97 8.61 -0.06
CA THR A 119 20.89 8.20 1.01
C THR A 119 20.17 7.23 1.93
N VAL A 120 20.66 5.99 1.98
CA VAL A 120 20.18 5.00 2.93
C VAL A 120 20.76 5.32 4.31
N LEU A 121 19.88 5.51 5.29
CA LEU A 121 20.27 5.69 6.68
C LEU A 121 20.31 4.34 7.39
N PRO A 122 21.21 4.14 8.36
CA PRO A 122 21.18 2.94 9.21
C PRO A 122 19.81 2.74 9.83
N SER A 123 19.31 1.51 9.79
CA SER A 123 18.05 1.14 10.43
C SER A 123 18.19 -0.26 11.04
N ASP A 124 17.46 -0.52 12.11
CA ASP A 124 17.39 -1.86 12.73
C ASP A 124 16.48 -2.83 11.94
N GLY A 125 16.02 -2.42 10.74
CA GLY A 125 15.02 -3.12 9.96
C GLY A 125 15.57 -3.75 8.69
N TYR A 126 15.04 -4.93 8.36
CA TYR A 126 15.48 -5.76 7.22
C TYR A 126 15.30 -5.16 5.82
N ILE A 127 14.66 -3.99 5.68
CA ILE A 127 14.35 -3.39 4.36
C ILE A 127 15.63 -2.91 3.68
N THR A 128 16.58 -2.38 4.45
CA THR A 128 17.79 -1.72 3.92
C THR A 128 19.05 -2.58 3.98
N ASP A 129 19.00 -3.75 4.64
CA ASP A 129 20.18 -4.57 4.95
C ASP A 129 21.06 -4.87 3.72
N ARG A 130 20.43 -5.17 2.58
CA ARG A 130 21.14 -5.54 1.34
C ARG A 130 21.44 -4.36 0.41
N LEU A 131 21.13 -3.13 0.83
CA LEU A 131 21.45 -1.91 0.07
C LEU A 131 22.74 -1.25 0.56
N LEU A 132 23.24 -1.66 1.72
CA LEU A 132 24.45 -1.13 2.37
C LEU A 132 25.64 -2.10 2.30
N GLU A 133 25.46 -3.27 1.69
CA GLU A 133 26.52 -4.23 1.33
C GLU A 133 27.21 -3.81 0.02
#